data_AF-A0A6B3BVF2-F1
#
_entry.id   AF-A0A6B3BVF2-F1
#
_cell.length_a   1.000
_cell.length_b   1.000
_cell.length_c   1.000
_cell.angle_alpha   90.00
_cell.angle_beta   90.00
_cell.angle_gamma   90.00
#
_symmetry.space_group_name_H-M   'P 1'
#
loop_
_entity.id
_entity.type
_entity.pdbx_description
1 polymer ?
#
loop_
_entity_poly.entity_id
_entity_poly.type
_entity_poly.pdbx_seq_one_letter_code
_entity_poly.pdbx_strand_id
1 'polypeptide(L)'
;MDQQGTTAAHADATAVVGATTEFEPDVMDLLVETLRRAVRFELPTVGTDTLLGALVMGDTDAGAAIAPGMRKAGALSGVISGRAGGGWVSDDEARGVPVAAGAEADGAEADAAWCEARWRFGLGSRGSASESGRELPGMTGAMRACLLLALRSARAEGTISVRCRHVARALLDLPGGRAQEALLLQRLDPAAAAAALDGIDASALAETEGPESRGVTLLRRAGTLGRDGNRLTRALTSWTSGTSVNGSPVLFAVSVEAVRQAVRCGRAAAEPVDLLLGVLALDRALSVAGRALPGSLRTANAAAALMRRHGIRQDSLVSSASAIPSPAVPDGDGVSDGNSVRLSAAAKRIMAVARLSAAEHGSPTVGTVHLLSALLDASATDADAGDGATVVRLLAAGQVDVAALRAELSLRPAV
;
A
#
# COMPACT_ATOMS: atom_id res chain seq x y z
N MET A 1 13.44 -29.41 31.36
CA MET A 1 13.55 -29.88 29.97
C MET A 1 12.13 -30.07 29.50
N ASP A 2 11.53 -29.05 28.87
CA ASP A 2 10.19 -29.16 28.30
C ASP A 2 10.22 -28.52 26.91
N GLN A 3 10.55 -29.37 25.93
CA GLN A 3 10.18 -29.17 24.54
C GLN A 3 8.83 -29.84 24.34
N GLN A 4 7.79 -29.10 23.96
CA GLN A 4 6.88 -29.44 22.87
C GLN A 4 5.72 -28.44 22.80
N GLY A 5 5.44 -28.04 21.57
CA GLY A 5 4.43 -27.07 21.19
C GLY A 5 4.73 -26.62 19.76
N THR A 6 4.91 -27.61 18.89
CA THR A 6 5.16 -27.49 17.46
C THR A 6 4.16 -26.56 16.81
N THR A 7 4.69 -25.60 16.07
CA THR A 7 4.04 -24.80 15.04
C THR A 7 3.08 -25.66 14.22
N ALA A 8 1.79 -25.51 14.48
CA ALA A 8 0.75 -26.06 13.63
C ALA A 8 0.90 -25.46 12.23
N ALA A 9 1.06 -26.35 11.25
CA ALA A 9 1.04 -26.04 9.83
C ALA A 9 -0.17 -25.16 9.51
N HIS A 10 0.07 -23.94 9.01
CA HIS A 10 -0.95 -23.10 8.41
C HIS A 10 -1.23 -23.61 6.98
N ALA A 11 -1.89 -24.76 6.92
CA ALA A 11 -2.65 -25.18 5.74
C ALA A 11 -4.02 -24.50 5.81
N ASP A 12 -4.04 -23.22 5.49
CA ASP A 12 -5.20 -22.57 4.86
C ASP A 12 -4.73 -21.18 4.40
N ALA A 13 -4.06 -21.16 3.25
CA ALA A 13 -4.02 -19.97 2.42
C ALA A 13 -5.43 -19.76 1.84
N THR A 14 -6.44 -19.55 2.71
CA THR A 14 -7.66 -18.89 2.28
C THR A 14 -7.24 -17.51 1.85
N ALA A 15 -7.06 -17.34 0.54
CA ALA A 15 -7.06 -16.04 -0.09
C ALA A 15 -8.14 -15.22 0.62
N VAL A 16 -7.74 -14.11 1.23
CA VAL A 16 -8.68 -13.25 1.95
C VAL A 16 -9.81 -12.93 0.98
N VAL A 17 -10.97 -13.55 1.18
CA VAL A 17 -12.08 -13.49 0.23
C VAL A 17 -12.47 -12.02 0.09
N GLY A 18 -12.32 -11.46 -1.12
CA GLY A 18 -12.57 -10.05 -1.40
C GLY A 18 -11.40 -9.09 -1.11
N ALA A 19 -10.16 -9.58 -0.93
CA ALA A 19 -8.98 -8.72 -0.91
C ALA A 19 -8.61 -8.22 -2.32
N THR A 20 -8.17 -6.97 -2.40
CA THR A 20 -7.70 -6.32 -3.61
C THR A 20 -6.26 -6.73 -3.92
N THR A 21 -5.98 -6.97 -5.20
CA THR A 21 -4.60 -7.10 -5.70
C THR A 21 -3.93 -5.74 -5.67
N GLU A 22 -2.84 -5.59 -4.93
CA GLU A 22 -2.11 -4.31 -4.78
C GLU A 22 -0.61 -4.48 -4.98
N PHE A 23 0.06 -3.37 -5.30
CA PHE A 23 1.52 -3.31 -5.36
C PHE A 23 2.17 -3.38 -3.97
N GLU A 24 3.10 -4.31 -3.82
CA GLU A 24 3.83 -4.56 -2.58
C GLU A 24 4.97 -3.57 -2.34
N PRO A 25 5.53 -3.51 -1.11
CA PRO A 25 6.58 -2.55 -0.74
C PRO A 25 7.81 -2.55 -1.66
N ASP A 26 8.22 -3.71 -2.16
CA ASP A 26 9.36 -3.82 -3.10
C ASP A 26 9.10 -3.06 -4.41
N VAL A 27 7.89 -3.19 -4.95
CA VAL A 27 7.48 -2.43 -6.15
C VAL A 27 7.37 -0.94 -5.82
N MET A 28 6.83 -0.59 -4.66
CA MET A 28 6.74 0.81 -4.25
C MET A 28 8.13 1.44 -4.10
N ASP A 29 9.10 0.72 -3.55
CA ASP A 29 10.48 1.20 -3.44
C ASP A 29 11.15 1.33 -4.81
N LEU A 30 10.87 0.41 -5.74
CA LEU A 30 11.26 0.51 -7.15
C LEU A 30 10.67 1.76 -7.82
N LEU A 31 9.37 2.05 -7.63
CA LEU A 31 8.72 3.22 -8.20
C LEU A 31 9.29 4.53 -7.63
N VAL A 32 9.56 4.58 -6.32
CA VAL A 32 10.20 5.74 -5.69
C VAL A 32 11.61 5.94 -6.24
N GLU A 33 12.40 4.87 -6.41
CA GLU A 33 13.74 4.97 -7.01
C GLU A 33 13.68 5.40 -8.47
N THR A 34 12.68 4.94 -9.21
CA THR A 34 12.40 5.37 -10.58
C THR A 34 12.13 6.88 -10.64
N LEU A 35 11.29 7.40 -9.74
CA LEU A 35 11.03 8.83 -9.58
C LEU A 35 12.30 9.61 -9.23
N ARG A 36 13.12 9.12 -8.29
CA ARG A 36 14.40 9.75 -7.94
C ARG A 36 15.32 9.91 -9.14
N ARG A 37 15.36 8.90 -10.01
CA ARG A 37 16.17 8.96 -11.22
C ARG A 37 15.61 9.93 -12.24
N ALA A 38 14.30 9.90 -12.48
CA ALA A 38 13.67 10.86 -13.37
C ALA A 38 13.94 12.31 -12.93
N VAL A 39 13.81 12.60 -11.63
CA VAL A 39 14.13 13.92 -11.08
C VAL A 39 15.62 14.25 -11.21
N ARG A 40 16.51 13.30 -10.91
CA ARG A 40 17.98 13.48 -11.04
C ARG A 40 18.40 13.79 -12.48
N PHE A 41 17.75 13.16 -13.45
CA PHE A 41 17.99 13.37 -14.89
C PHE A 41 17.08 14.44 -15.50
N GLU A 42 16.32 15.16 -14.67
CA GLU A 42 15.43 16.25 -15.12
C GLU A 42 14.40 15.84 -16.18
N LEU A 43 13.97 14.58 -16.14
CA LEU A 43 13.01 14.05 -17.10
C LEU A 43 11.61 14.61 -16.81
N PRO A 44 10.86 15.05 -17.84
CA PRO A 44 9.49 15.53 -17.67
C PRO A 44 8.51 14.38 -17.38
N THR A 45 8.84 13.16 -17.80
CA THR A 45 8.01 11.97 -17.64
C THR A 45 8.85 10.76 -17.21
N VAL A 46 8.20 9.81 -16.58
CA VAL A 46 8.76 8.52 -16.16
C VAL A 46 8.26 7.44 -17.12
N GLY A 47 9.19 6.95 -17.92
CA GLY A 47 8.97 5.90 -18.92
C GLY A 47 9.42 4.51 -18.49
N THR A 48 9.18 3.54 -19.38
CA THR A 48 9.56 2.14 -19.19
C THR A 48 11.08 1.96 -19.11
N ASP A 49 11.86 2.79 -19.80
CA ASP A 49 13.32 2.83 -19.74
C ASP A 49 13.83 3.23 -18.36
N THR A 50 13.25 4.28 -17.75
CA THR A 50 13.61 4.70 -16.40
C THR A 50 13.29 3.62 -15.38
N LEU A 51 12.13 2.96 -15.51
CA LEU A 51 11.73 1.85 -14.65
C LEU A 51 12.67 0.64 -14.79
N LEU A 52 12.99 0.24 -16.04
CA LEU A 52 13.94 -0.83 -16.30
C LEU A 52 15.31 -0.51 -15.71
N GLY A 53 15.78 0.72 -15.88
CA GLY A 53 17.02 1.19 -15.29
C GLY A 53 17.01 1.05 -13.78
N ALA A 54 15.93 1.50 -13.11
CA ALA A 54 15.73 1.38 -11.67
C ALA A 54 15.78 -0.07 -11.19
N LEU A 55 15.08 -0.96 -11.89
CA LEU A 55 15.00 -2.38 -11.58
C LEU A 55 16.36 -3.08 -11.69
N VAL A 56 17.08 -2.89 -12.79
CA VAL A 56 18.37 -3.56 -13.05
C VAL A 56 19.47 -3.08 -12.11
N MET A 57 19.48 -1.78 -11.79
CA MET A 57 20.48 -1.21 -10.89
C MET A 57 20.14 -1.42 -9.41
N GLY A 58 18.89 -1.76 -9.09
CA GLY A 58 18.47 -2.12 -7.74
C GLY A 58 18.99 -3.50 -7.32
N ASP A 59 18.98 -3.75 -6.01
CA ASP A 59 19.32 -5.06 -5.47
C ASP A 59 18.07 -5.94 -5.36
N THR A 60 17.54 -6.34 -6.52
CA THR A 60 16.34 -7.19 -6.60
C THR A 60 16.60 -8.42 -7.46
N ASP A 61 16.10 -9.58 -7.04
CA ASP A 61 16.26 -10.82 -7.82
C ASP A 61 15.68 -10.68 -9.23
N ALA A 62 14.55 -9.98 -9.36
CA ALA A 62 13.93 -9.66 -10.64
C ALA A 62 14.87 -8.85 -11.57
N GLY A 63 15.60 -7.87 -11.02
CA GLY A 63 16.62 -7.13 -11.77
C GLY A 63 17.83 -7.99 -12.17
N ALA A 64 18.23 -8.96 -11.34
CA ALA A 64 19.27 -9.94 -11.72
C ALA A 64 18.81 -10.87 -12.83
N ALA A 65 17.55 -11.31 -12.79
CA ALA A 65 16.99 -12.22 -13.78
C ALA A 65 16.93 -11.58 -15.18
N ILE A 66 16.57 -10.29 -15.28
CA ILE A 66 16.54 -9.58 -16.56
C ILE A 66 17.94 -9.34 -17.13
N ALA A 67 18.88 -8.90 -16.29
CA ALA A 67 20.20 -8.47 -16.76
C ALA A 67 21.33 -9.09 -15.91
N PRO A 68 21.53 -10.42 -15.99
CA PRO A 68 22.50 -11.13 -15.18
C PRO A 68 23.92 -10.64 -15.48
N GLY A 69 24.70 -10.34 -14.44
CA GLY A 69 26.08 -9.85 -14.57
C GLY A 69 26.23 -8.39 -15.04
N MET A 70 25.20 -7.79 -15.65
CA MET A 70 25.26 -6.41 -16.16
C MET A 70 25.19 -5.35 -15.06
N ARG A 71 24.74 -5.69 -13.85
CA ARG A 71 24.80 -4.79 -12.67
C ARG A 71 26.24 -4.31 -12.40
N LYS A 72 27.24 -5.15 -12.69
CA LYS A 72 28.66 -4.82 -12.54
C LYS A 72 29.27 -4.14 -13.78
N ALA A 73 28.60 -4.23 -14.94
CA ALA A 73 29.14 -3.80 -16.22
C ALA A 73 28.59 -2.45 -16.73
N GLY A 74 27.58 -1.86 -16.08
CA GLY A 74 27.10 -0.51 -16.38
C GLY A 74 26.53 -0.28 -17.79
N ALA A 75 26.58 -1.26 -18.69
CA ALA A 75 26.27 -1.07 -20.11
C ALA A 75 24.79 -0.78 -20.38
N LEU A 76 23.86 -1.56 -19.79
CA LEU A 76 22.42 -1.33 -19.95
C LEU A 76 21.99 -0.02 -19.28
N SER A 77 22.40 0.22 -18.04
CA SER A 77 22.11 1.48 -17.35
C SER A 77 22.76 2.68 -18.05
N GLY A 78 23.96 2.52 -18.60
CA GLY A 78 24.68 3.55 -19.35
C GLY A 78 23.99 3.88 -20.66
N VAL A 79 23.43 2.88 -21.36
CA VAL A 79 22.61 3.11 -22.55
C VAL A 79 21.31 3.84 -22.21
N ILE A 80 20.63 3.43 -21.14
CA ILE A 80 19.41 4.11 -20.68
C ILE A 80 19.73 5.56 -20.28
N SER A 81 20.75 5.77 -19.45
CA SER A 81 21.15 7.11 -19.00
C SER A 81 21.67 7.98 -20.15
N GLY A 82 22.42 7.41 -21.10
CA GLY A 82 22.94 8.13 -22.27
C GLY A 82 21.86 8.56 -23.26
N ARG A 83 20.69 7.93 -23.22
CA ARG A 83 19.49 8.29 -24.00
C ARG A 83 18.37 8.89 -23.14
N ALA A 84 18.65 9.23 -21.88
CA ALA A 84 17.64 9.82 -21.01
C ALA A 84 17.14 11.14 -21.63
N GLY A 85 15.87 11.19 -22.00
CA GLY A 85 15.23 12.37 -22.62
C GLY A 85 15.27 12.44 -24.15
N GLY A 86 15.88 11.48 -24.87
CA GLY A 86 15.85 11.48 -26.34
C GLY A 86 16.63 10.34 -27.02
N GLY A 87 16.48 10.19 -28.34
CA GLY A 87 17.21 9.18 -29.11
C GLY A 87 16.66 7.75 -29.03
N TRP A 88 15.44 7.61 -28.51
CA TRP A 88 14.59 6.42 -28.62
C TRP A 88 13.75 6.49 -29.90
N VAL A 89 13.44 5.34 -30.49
CA VAL A 89 12.50 5.28 -31.62
C VAL A 89 11.06 5.34 -31.10
N SER A 90 10.81 4.74 -29.95
CA SER A 90 9.52 4.75 -29.27
C SER A 90 9.27 6.05 -28.53
N ASP A 91 8.05 6.56 -28.73
CA ASP A 91 7.48 7.66 -27.96
C ASP A 91 7.16 7.27 -26.51
N ASP A 92 7.26 5.98 -26.16
CA ASP A 92 6.87 5.36 -24.87
C ASP A 92 5.39 5.53 -24.53
N GLU A 93 4.55 5.59 -25.56
CA GLU A 93 3.11 5.63 -25.43
C GLU A 93 2.48 4.27 -25.66
N ALA A 94 1.44 3.94 -24.89
CA ALA A 94 0.74 2.67 -25.03
C ALA A 94 -0.15 2.68 -26.28
N ARG A 95 0.23 1.90 -27.29
CA ARG A 95 -0.60 1.67 -28.48
C ARG A 95 -1.29 0.30 -28.37
N GLY A 96 -2.63 0.31 -28.29
CA GLY A 96 -3.43 -0.90 -28.51
C GLY A 96 -3.54 -1.89 -27.35
N VAL A 97 -3.44 -1.46 -26.08
CA VAL A 97 -3.78 -2.35 -24.95
C VAL A 97 -5.29 -2.64 -24.98
N PRO A 98 -5.74 -3.89 -25.14
CA PRO A 98 -7.16 -4.20 -25.15
C PRO A 98 -7.79 -3.84 -23.81
N VAL A 99 -8.89 -3.09 -23.84
CA VAL A 99 -9.70 -2.79 -22.65
C VAL A 99 -10.43 -4.07 -22.25
N ALA A 100 -9.85 -4.83 -21.32
CA ALA A 100 -10.48 -6.01 -20.75
C ALA A 100 -11.52 -5.62 -19.70
N ALA A 101 -12.44 -6.53 -19.37
CA ALA A 101 -13.30 -6.39 -18.21
C ALA A 101 -12.44 -6.23 -16.93
N GLY A 102 -12.72 -5.20 -16.13
CA GLY A 102 -11.91 -4.84 -14.95
C GLY A 102 -10.79 -3.80 -15.22
N ALA A 103 -10.61 -3.35 -16.46
CA ALA A 103 -9.57 -2.37 -16.80
C ALA A 103 -9.68 -1.02 -16.05
N GLU A 104 -10.89 -0.63 -15.64
CA GLU A 104 -11.10 0.60 -14.84
C GLU A 104 -10.55 0.45 -13.41
N ALA A 105 -10.83 -0.68 -12.75
CA ALA A 105 -10.28 -0.96 -11.42
C ALA A 105 -8.75 -1.10 -11.46
N ASP A 106 -8.22 -1.69 -12.52
CA ASP A 106 -6.77 -1.84 -12.73
C ASP A 106 -6.11 -0.49 -12.97
N GLY A 107 -6.78 0.36 -13.77
CA GLY A 107 -6.40 1.74 -13.97
C GLY A 107 -6.30 2.49 -12.65
N ALA A 108 -7.35 2.42 -11.83
CA ALA A 108 -7.39 3.08 -10.53
C ALA A 108 -6.28 2.58 -9.59
N GLU A 109 -5.98 1.29 -9.57
CA GLU A 109 -4.89 0.73 -8.75
C GLU A 109 -3.50 1.19 -9.22
N ALA A 110 -3.25 1.24 -10.53
CA ALA A 110 -2.00 1.75 -11.08
C ALA A 110 -1.81 3.25 -10.76
N ASP A 111 -2.88 4.04 -10.91
CA ASP A 111 -2.86 5.47 -10.61
C ASP A 111 -2.71 5.72 -9.09
N ALA A 112 -3.36 4.92 -8.24
CA ALA A 112 -3.20 4.94 -6.79
C ALA A 112 -1.76 4.61 -6.34
N ALA A 113 -1.15 3.58 -6.93
CA ALA A 113 0.25 3.23 -6.67
C ALA A 113 1.21 4.35 -7.09
N TRP A 114 0.92 5.02 -8.22
CA TRP A 114 1.70 6.17 -8.67
C TRP A 114 1.61 7.35 -7.69
N CYS A 115 0.41 7.69 -7.22
CA CYS A 115 0.19 8.71 -6.20
C CYS A 115 0.96 8.40 -4.90
N GLU A 116 0.92 7.14 -4.46
CA GLU A 116 1.66 6.69 -3.29
C GLU A 116 3.18 6.81 -3.47
N ALA A 117 3.71 6.44 -4.65
CA ALA A 117 5.13 6.56 -4.94
C ALA A 117 5.60 8.02 -4.90
N ARG A 118 4.82 8.95 -5.48
CA ARG A 118 5.09 10.40 -5.43
C ARG A 118 5.10 10.92 -3.99
N TRP A 119 4.15 10.50 -3.17
CA TRP A 119 4.11 10.86 -1.75
C TRP A 119 5.33 10.31 -0.97
N ARG A 120 5.67 9.03 -1.15
CA ARG A 120 6.84 8.40 -0.51
C ARG A 120 8.15 9.08 -0.93
N PHE A 121 8.26 9.48 -2.20
CA PHE A 121 9.38 10.29 -2.67
C PHE A 121 9.50 11.61 -1.88
N GLY A 122 8.39 12.32 -1.70
CA GLY A 122 8.35 13.59 -0.95
C GLY A 122 8.77 13.46 0.52
N LEU A 123 8.50 12.32 1.17
CA LEU A 123 8.91 12.06 2.55
C LEU A 123 10.44 11.99 2.72
N GLY A 124 11.16 11.49 1.72
CA GLY A 124 12.62 11.33 1.76
C GLY A 124 13.41 12.59 1.41
N SER A 125 12.77 13.59 0.79
CA SER A 125 13.44 14.75 0.19
C SER A 125 13.51 15.99 1.08
N ARG A 126 13.26 15.85 2.40
CA ARG A 126 13.15 16.95 3.39
C ARG A 126 14.42 17.79 3.63
N GLY A 127 15.46 17.67 2.81
CA GLY A 127 16.76 18.32 3.04
C GLY A 127 17.26 19.31 1.98
N SER A 128 16.76 19.28 0.73
CA SER A 128 17.36 20.15 -0.32
C SER A 128 16.47 20.49 -1.51
N ALA A 129 15.27 19.90 -1.63
CA ALA A 129 14.44 20.01 -2.84
C ALA A 129 13.13 20.78 -2.65
N SER A 130 12.73 21.10 -1.41
CA SER A 130 11.46 21.81 -1.17
C SER A 130 11.48 23.29 -1.56
N GLU A 131 12.62 23.82 -1.99
CA GLU A 131 12.77 25.20 -2.49
C GLU A 131 12.47 25.34 -3.98
N SER A 132 12.42 24.24 -4.73
CA SER A 132 12.02 24.29 -6.14
C SER A 132 10.63 23.72 -6.26
N GLY A 133 9.63 24.56 -6.55
CA GLY A 133 8.25 24.14 -6.88
C GLY A 133 8.17 23.35 -8.20
N ARG A 134 9.13 22.46 -8.45
CA ARG A 134 9.24 21.64 -9.66
C ARG A 134 8.20 20.55 -9.58
N GLU A 135 7.31 20.55 -10.55
CA GLU A 135 6.29 19.51 -10.70
C GLU A 135 6.98 18.14 -10.84
N LEU A 136 6.55 17.15 -10.05
CA LEU A 136 7.08 15.79 -10.16
C LEU A 136 6.68 15.19 -11.51
N PRO A 137 7.58 14.43 -12.15
CA PRO A 137 7.31 13.87 -13.48
C PRO A 137 6.05 13.01 -13.50
N GLY A 138 5.31 13.09 -14.61
CA GLY A 138 4.16 12.23 -14.89
C GLY A 138 4.58 10.82 -15.30
N MET A 139 3.63 9.90 -15.39
CA MET A 139 3.83 8.55 -15.91
C MET A 139 3.53 8.53 -17.42
N THR A 140 4.38 7.90 -18.25
CA THR A 140 4.06 7.70 -19.68
C THR A 140 2.96 6.66 -19.89
N GLY A 141 2.33 6.64 -21.07
CA GLY A 141 1.34 5.62 -21.41
C GLY A 141 1.89 4.19 -21.31
N ALA A 142 3.11 3.94 -21.80
CA ALA A 142 3.73 2.61 -21.73
C ALA A 142 4.07 2.19 -20.31
N MET A 143 4.53 3.11 -19.46
CA MET A 143 4.75 2.84 -18.03
C MET A 143 3.44 2.46 -17.34
N ARG A 144 2.33 3.17 -17.63
CA ARG A 144 1.00 2.80 -17.13
C ARG A 144 0.59 1.41 -17.61
N ALA A 145 0.77 1.11 -18.91
CA ALA A 145 0.46 -0.20 -19.47
C ALA A 145 1.29 -1.33 -18.83
N CYS A 146 2.56 -1.07 -18.49
CA CYS A 146 3.42 -2.01 -17.77
C CYS A 146 2.84 -2.36 -16.39
N LEU A 147 2.38 -1.36 -15.62
CA LEU A 147 1.77 -1.59 -14.30
C LEU A 147 0.46 -2.38 -14.42
N LEU A 148 -0.36 -2.10 -15.43
CA LEU A 148 -1.59 -2.85 -15.72
C LEU A 148 -1.31 -4.30 -16.11
N LEU A 149 -0.26 -4.54 -16.89
CA LEU A 149 0.19 -5.90 -17.23
C LEU A 149 0.67 -6.65 -15.98
N ALA A 150 1.44 -5.98 -15.11
CA ALA A 150 1.91 -6.58 -13.85
C ALA A 150 0.74 -6.97 -12.92
N LEU A 151 -0.30 -6.13 -12.80
CA LEU A 151 -1.53 -6.45 -12.07
C LEU A 151 -2.24 -7.67 -12.64
N ARG A 152 -2.39 -7.72 -13.97
CA ARG A 152 -3.03 -8.87 -14.65
C ARG A 152 -2.23 -10.15 -14.47
N SER A 153 -0.91 -10.09 -14.52
CA SER A 153 -0.03 -11.24 -14.24
C SER A 153 -0.27 -11.77 -12.83
N ALA A 154 -0.19 -10.90 -11.83
CA ALA A 154 -0.39 -11.28 -10.43
C ALA A 154 -1.76 -11.95 -10.20
N ARG A 155 -2.82 -11.48 -10.86
CA ARG A 155 -4.15 -12.09 -10.77
C ARG A 155 -4.30 -13.38 -11.55
N ALA A 156 -3.67 -13.49 -12.71
CA ALA A 156 -3.65 -14.75 -13.47
C ALA A 156 -2.97 -15.87 -12.67
N GLU A 157 -1.99 -15.51 -11.83
CA GLU A 157 -1.35 -16.40 -10.85
C GLU A 157 -2.19 -16.63 -9.59
N GLY A 158 -3.34 -15.96 -9.44
CA GLY A 158 -4.20 -16.05 -8.25
C GLY A 158 -3.64 -15.34 -7.01
N THR A 159 -2.66 -14.45 -7.17
CA THR A 159 -2.04 -13.72 -6.07
C THR A 159 -2.72 -12.37 -5.83
N ILE A 160 -2.74 -11.94 -4.56
CA ILE A 160 -3.21 -10.60 -4.17
C ILE A 160 -2.09 -9.57 -4.16
N SER A 161 -0.86 -9.92 -4.57
CA SER A 161 0.34 -9.12 -4.34
C SER A 161 1.14 -8.95 -5.62
N VAL A 162 1.22 -7.73 -6.15
CA VAL A 162 2.11 -7.41 -7.26
C VAL A 162 3.51 -7.15 -6.72
N ARG A 163 4.49 -7.83 -7.32
CA ARG A 163 5.89 -7.93 -6.88
C ARG A 163 6.81 -7.47 -7.99
N CYS A 164 8.07 -7.17 -7.69
CA CYS A 164 9.05 -6.73 -8.71
C CYS A 164 9.17 -7.72 -9.89
N ARG A 165 8.97 -9.03 -9.66
CA ARG A 165 8.93 -10.03 -10.74
C ARG A 165 7.82 -9.79 -11.77
N HIS A 166 6.64 -9.36 -11.33
CA HIS A 166 5.50 -9.13 -12.21
C HIS A 166 5.73 -7.88 -13.05
N VAL A 167 6.36 -6.85 -12.46
CA VAL A 167 6.79 -5.65 -13.16
C VAL A 167 7.90 -5.98 -14.17
N ALA A 168 8.87 -6.81 -13.77
CA ALA A 168 9.94 -7.29 -14.64
C ALA A 168 9.39 -8.07 -15.84
N ARG A 169 8.47 -9.02 -15.61
CA ARG A 169 7.75 -9.78 -16.64
C ARG A 169 7.00 -8.84 -17.57
N ALA A 170 6.25 -7.88 -17.02
CA ALA A 170 5.52 -6.90 -17.80
C ALA A 170 6.42 -6.03 -18.69
N LEU A 171 7.63 -5.67 -18.24
CA LEU A 171 8.60 -4.94 -19.06
C LEU A 171 9.14 -5.76 -20.24
N LEU A 172 9.28 -7.09 -20.07
CA LEU A 172 9.68 -8.00 -21.15
C LEU A 172 8.56 -8.19 -22.17
N ASP A 173 7.33 -8.30 -21.67
CA ASP A 173 6.16 -8.65 -22.48
C ASP A 173 5.51 -7.43 -23.17
N LEU A 174 5.79 -6.20 -22.71
CA LEU A 174 5.21 -4.98 -23.28
C LEU A 174 5.92 -4.61 -24.61
N PRO A 175 5.23 -4.70 -25.76
CA PRO A 175 5.83 -4.34 -27.03
C PRO A 175 5.87 -2.82 -27.21
N GLY A 176 6.86 -2.34 -27.96
CA GLY A 176 6.94 -0.95 -28.42
C GLY A 176 7.28 0.07 -27.33
N GLY A 177 7.70 -0.34 -26.13
CA GLY A 177 8.22 0.54 -25.09
C GLY A 177 9.72 0.76 -25.19
N ARG A 178 10.23 1.84 -24.57
CA ARG A 178 11.68 2.12 -24.55
C ARG A 178 12.49 1.07 -23.78
N ALA A 179 11.89 0.41 -22.79
CA ALA A 179 12.51 -0.75 -22.14
C ALA A 179 12.83 -1.86 -23.15
N GLN A 180 11.90 -2.19 -24.04
CA GLN A 180 12.11 -3.23 -25.06
C GLN A 180 13.24 -2.83 -26.01
N GLU A 181 13.28 -1.58 -26.46
CA GLU A 181 14.37 -1.06 -27.28
C GLU A 181 15.73 -1.18 -26.56
N ALA A 182 15.79 -0.84 -25.28
CA ALA A 182 17.01 -0.94 -24.48
C ALA A 182 17.50 -2.40 -24.37
N LEU A 183 16.59 -3.34 -24.12
CA LEU A 183 16.90 -4.78 -24.04
C LEU A 183 17.42 -5.31 -25.38
N LEU A 184 16.78 -4.95 -26.50
CA LEU A 184 17.19 -5.34 -27.85
C LEU A 184 18.57 -4.77 -28.22
N LEU A 185 18.81 -3.49 -27.90
CA LEU A 185 20.10 -2.84 -28.15
C LEU A 185 21.24 -3.48 -27.35
N GLN A 186 20.96 -4.00 -26.17
CA GLN A 186 21.92 -4.77 -25.36
C GLN A 186 21.97 -6.25 -25.71
N ARG A 187 21.19 -6.70 -26.71
CA ARG A 187 21.10 -8.11 -27.14
C ARG A 187 20.77 -9.05 -25.98
N LEU A 188 19.94 -8.59 -25.05
CA LEU A 188 19.43 -9.44 -23.98
C LEU A 188 18.38 -10.39 -24.55
N ASP A 189 18.49 -11.66 -24.18
CA ASP A 189 17.53 -12.70 -24.58
C ASP A 189 16.28 -12.61 -23.69
N PRO A 190 15.13 -12.14 -24.22
CA PRO A 190 13.92 -12.00 -23.43
C PRO A 190 13.37 -13.37 -22.97
N ALA A 191 13.62 -14.44 -23.73
CA ALA A 191 13.16 -15.78 -23.34
C ALA A 191 13.97 -16.34 -22.17
N ALA A 192 15.29 -16.12 -22.17
CA ALA A 192 16.14 -16.48 -21.03
C ALA A 192 15.79 -15.67 -19.78
N ALA A 193 15.54 -14.37 -19.93
CA ALA A 193 15.11 -13.51 -18.82
C ALA A 193 13.75 -13.95 -18.25
N ALA A 194 12.78 -14.29 -19.11
CA ALA A 194 11.48 -14.82 -18.71
C ALA A 194 11.62 -16.15 -17.94
N ALA A 195 12.42 -17.09 -18.45
CA ALA A 195 12.67 -18.36 -17.76
C ALA A 195 13.38 -18.17 -16.40
N ALA A 196 14.28 -17.20 -16.28
CA ALA A 196 14.94 -16.87 -15.02
C ALA A 196 13.96 -16.27 -14.00
N LEU A 197 13.02 -15.43 -14.44
CA LEU A 197 11.92 -14.92 -13.60
C LEU A 197 11.02 -16.08 -13.13
N ASP A 198 10.66 -17.00 -14.02
CA ASP A 198 9.84 -18.17 -13.67
C ASP A 198 10.54 -19.08 -12.63
N GLY A 199 11.88 -19.12 -12.63
CA GLY A 199 12.68 -19.81 -11.61
C GLY A 199 12.63 -19.18 -10.22
N ILE A 200 12.44 -17.86 -10.12
CA ILE A 200 12.25 -17.16 -8.83
C ILE A 200 10.94 -17.63 -8.19
N ASP A 201 9.90 -17.87 -8.98
CA ASP A 201 8.57 -18.26 -8.50
C ASP A 201 8.58 -19.64 -7.86
N ALA A 202 9.26 -20.58 -8.49
CA ALA A 202 9.46 -21.92 -7.94
C ALA A 202 10.17 -21.88 -6.58
N SER A 203 11.08 -20.91 -6.38
CA SER A 203 11.82 -20.74 -5.12
C SER A 203 10.99 -20.02 -4.05
N ALA A 204 10.22 -18.99 -4.44
CA ALA A 204 9.37 -18.23 -3.54
C ALA A 204 8.22 -19.06 -2.96
N LEU A 205 7.70 -20.05 -3.70
CA LEU A 205 6.70 -21.00 -3.17
C LEU A 205 7.22 -21.87 -2.02
N ALA A 206 8.55 -22.01 -1.88
CA ALA A 206 9.16 -22.72 -0.76
C ALA A 206 9.36 -21.84 0.48
N GLU A 207 9.29 -20.51 0.35
CA GLU A 207 9.41 -19.57 1.47
C GLU A 207 8.05 -19.36 2.15
N THR A 208 8.02 -19.49 3.48
CA THR A 208 6.79 -19.37 4.27
C THR A 208 6.44 -17.94 4.68
N GLU A 209 7.35 -16.97 4.49
CA GLU A 209 7.15 -15.57 4.88
C GLU A 209 7.04 -14.68 3.64
N GLY A 210 5.88 -14.05 3.48
CA GLY A 210 5.65 -13.08 2.42
C GLY A 210 6.21 -11.69 2.73
N PRO A 211 6.18 -10.76 1.77
CA PRO A 211 6.69 -9.42 1.98
C PRO A 211 5.93 -8.65 3.05
N GLU A 212 6.66 -7.79 3.76
CA GLU A 212 6.15 -7.13 4.94
C GLU A 212 5.85 -5.67 4.66
N SER A 213 4.59 -5.28 4.86
CA SER A 213 4.21 -3.88 4.75
C SER A 213 4.85 -3.00 5.83
N ARG A 214 4.75 -1.68 5.67
CA ARG A 214 5.18 -0.72 6.68
C ARG A 214 4.42 -0.90 7.99
N GLY A 215 3.10 -1.12 7.95
CA GLY A 215 2.30 -1.44 9.13
C GLY A 215 2.78 -2.71 9.86
N VAL A 216 3.06 -3.80 9.12
CA VAL A 216 3.58 -5.05 9.70
C VAL A 216 4.98 -4.85 10.29
N THR A 217 5.84 -4.11 9.60
CA THR A 217 7.19 -3.77 10.10
C THR A 217 7.11 -2.96 11.39
N LEU A 218 6.20 -1.98 11.47
CA LEU A 218 5.96 -1.18 12.69
C LEU A 218 5.48 -2.05 13.85
N LEU A 219 4.54 -2.97 13.59
CA LEU A 219 4.05 -3.92 14.59
C LEU A 219 5.18 -4.81 15.13
N ARG A 220 6.02 -5.37 14.24
CA ARG A 220 7.21 -6.12 14.66
C ARG A 220 8.18 -5.28 15.49
N ARG A 221 8.47 -4.05 15.06
CA ARG A 221 9.36 -3.12 15.80
C ARG A 221 8.79 -2.73 17.16
N ALA A 222 7.46 -2.61 17.26
CA ALA A 222 6.73 -2.42 18.51
C ALA A 222 6.69 -3.69 19.39
N GLY A 223 7.19 -4.82 18.89
CA GLY A 223 7.19 -6.11 19.59
C GLY A 223 5.82 -6.78 19.68
N THR A 224 4.85 -6.38 18.84
CA THR A 224 3.54 -7.03 18.77
C THR A 224 3.53 -8.25 17.85
N LEU A 225 4.47 -8.34 16.91
CA LEU A 225 4.70 -9.50 16.05
C LEU A 225 6.13 -10.03 16.26
N GLY A 226 6.27 -11.26 16.76
CA GLY A 226 7.57 -11.93 16.89
C GLY A 226 8.49 -11.41 18.03
N ARG A 227 9.75 -11.86 18.02
CA ARG A 227 10.73 -11.62 19.11
C ARG A 227 11.72 -10.47 18.85
N ASP A 228 11.77 -9.89 17.66
CA ASP A 228 12.95 -9.13 17.19
C ASP A 228 12.99 -7.63 17.52
N GLY A 229 12.21 -7.17 18.49
CA GLY A 229 12.35 -5.82 19.03
C GLY A 229 13.28 -5.78 20.25
N ASN A 230 14.46 -5.16 20.13
CA ASN A 230 15.27 -4.80 21.30
C ASN A 230 14.40 -3.98 22.28
N ARG A 231 14.56 -4.17 23.60
CA ARG A 231 13.74 -3.49 24.63
C ARG A 231 13.70 -1.98 24.44
N LEU A 232 14.80 -1.41 23.94
CA LEU A 232 14.95 0.02 23.70
C LEU A 232 14.12 0.50 22.51
N THR A 233 14.08 -0.23 21.38
CA THR A 233 13.19 0.12 20.24
C THR A 233 11.73 -0.09 20.59
N ARG A 234 11.41 -1.08 21.43
CA ARG A 234 10.07 -1.26 22.01
C ARG A 234 9.63 -0.06 22.83
N ALA A 235 10.47 0.41 23.75
CA ALA A 235 10.19 1.58 24.59
C ALA A 235 10.10 2.89 23.78
N LEU A 236 10.92 3.05 22.74
CA LEU A 236 10.91 4.24 21.88
C LEU A 236 9.68 4.27 20.97
N THR A 237 9.29 3.10 20.44
CA THR A 237 8.08 2.97 19.63
C THR A 237 6.84 3.15 20.49
N SER A 238 6.83 2.64 21.73
CA SER A 238 5.75 2.88 22.68
C SER A 238 5.67 4.38 23.03
N TRP A 239 6.80 5.04 23.29
CA TRP A 239 6.82 6.47 23.61
C TRP A 239 6.35 7.35 22.44
N THR A 240 6.82 7.11 21.22
CA THR A 240 6.44 7.90 20.02
C THR A 240 5.01 7.65 19.55
N SER A 241 4.43 6.48 19.85
CA SER A 241 2.99 6.22 19.61
C SER A 241 2.07 6.81 20.69
N GLY A 242 2.61 7.54 21.67
CA GLY A 242 1.84 8.22 22.73
C GLY A 242 1.25 7.27 23.79
N THR A 243 1.92 6.15 24.06
CA THR A 243 1.34 5.00 24.79
C THR A 243 1.34 5.07 26.32
N SER A 244 1.55 6.21 26.99
CA SER A 244 1.74 6.16 28.44
C SER A 244 0.51 5.74 29.25
N VAL A 245 -0.70 5.62 28.67
CA VAL A 245 -1.85 5.00 29.37
C VAL A 245 -2.71 4.07 28.48
N ASN A 246 -2.95 4.39 27.19
CA ASN A 246 -3.89 3.63 26.32
C ASN A 246 -3.42 3.44 24.85
N GLY A 247 -2.12 3.52 24.56
CA GLY A 247 -1.65 3.48 23.17
C GLY A 247 -1.64 2.06 22.60
N SER A 248 -2.26 1.89 21.43
CA SER A 248 -2.31 0.63 20.69
C SER A 248 -1.40 0.70 19.46
N PRO A 249 -0.35 -0.14 19.38
CA PRO A 249 0.48 -0.25 18.19
C PRO A 249 -0.33 -0.60 16.93
N VAL A 250 -1.43 -1.33 17.10
CA VAL A 250 -2.37 -1.66 16.01
C VAL A 250 -3.09 -0.41 15.53
N LEU A 251 -3.60 0.43 16.44
CA LEU A 251 -4.26 1.68 16.07
C LEU A 251 -3.30 2.67 15.40
N PHE A 252 -2.04 2.69 15.82
CA PHE A 252 -1.00 3.46 15.14
C PHE A 252 -0.74 2.92 13.72
N ALA A 253 -0.58 1.61 13.56
CA ALA A 253 -0.43 1.00 12.24
C ALA A 253 -1.63 1.30 11.33
N VAL A 254 -2.86 1.21 11.84
CA VAL A 254 -4.09 1.60 11.12
C VAL A 254 -4.04 3.06 10.70
N SER A 255 -3.58 3.98 11.56
CA SER A 255 -3.47 5.40 11.18
C SER A 255 -2.46 5.65 10.06
N VAL A 256 -1.36 4.90 10.03
CA VAL A 256 -0.37 4.98 8.95
C VAL A 256 -0.94 4.43 7.65
N GLU A 257 -1.64 3.30 7.70
CA GLU A 257 -2.32 2.75 6.52
C GLU A 257 -3.48 3.66 6.06
N ALA A 258 -4.21 4.31 6.97
CA ALA A 258 -5.24 5.28 6.62
C ALA A 258 -4.66 6.49 5.85
N VAL A 259 -3.52 7.03 6.30
CA VAL A 259 -2.80 8.08 5.56
C VAL A 259 -2.36 7.60 4.19
N ARG A 260 -1.83 6.37 4.09
CA ARG A 260 -1.51 5.77 2.79
C ARG A 260 -2.75 5.69 1.89
N GLN A 261 -3.90 5.25 2.40
CA GLN A 261 -5.13 5.11 1.60
C GLN A 261 -5.68 6.47 1.15
N ALA A 262 -5.60 7.50 2.01
CA ALA A 262 -5.96 8.86 1.63
C ALA A 262 -5.09 9.38 0.48
N VAL A 263 -3.78 9.16 0.53
CA VAL A 263 -2.83 9.48 -0.55
C VAL A 263 -3.18 8.75 -1.84
N ARG A 264 -3.47 7.46 -1.76
CA ARG A 264 -3.87 6.63 -2.90
C ARG A 264 -5.15 7.13 -3.57
N CYS A 265 -6.08 7.66 -2.78
CA CYS A 265 -7.29 8.35 -3.27
C CYS A 265 -7.05 9.82 -3.67
N GLY A 266 -5.82 10.33 -3.65
CA GLY A 266 -5.50 11.70 -4.02
C GLY A 266 -6.00 12.78 -3.04
N ARG A 267 -6.30 12.42 -1.79
CA ARG A 267 -6.84 13.35 -0.78
C ARG A 267 -5.73 14.06 -0.01
N ALA A 268 -6.02 15.31 0.38
CA ALA A 268 -5.09 16.15 1.15
C ALA A 268 -4.98 15.76 2.64
N ALA A 269 -6.01 15.10 3.17
CA ALA A 269 -6.07 14.61 4.55
C ALA A 269 -6.71 13.23 4.59
N ALA A 270 -6.34 12.44 5.61
CA ALA A 270 -6.97 11.16 5.89
C ALA A 270 -8.24 11.35 6.71
N GLU A 271 -9.36 10.99 6.11
CA GLU A 271 -10.71 11.16 6.63
C GLU A 271 -11.22 9.90 7.36
N PRO A 272 -12.36 9.96 8.07
CA PRO A 272 -12.95 8.81 8.75
C PRO A 272 -13.06 7.53 7.90
N VAL A 273 -13.41 7.65 6.62
CA VAL A 273 -13.48 6.49 5.71
C VAL A 273 -12.11 5.85 5.47
N ASP A 274 -11.03 6.64 5.52
CA ASP A 274 -9.67 6.10 5.36
C ASP A 274 -9.22 5.32 6.58
N LEU A 275 -9.80 5.56 7.76
CA LEU A 275 -9.59 4.70 8.93
C LEU A 275 -10.18 3.29 8.71
N LEU A 276 -11.34 3.18 8.07
CA LEU A 276 -11.90 1.88 7.66
C LEU A 276 -11.01 1.18 6.62
N LEU A 277 -10.57 1.92 5.61
CA LEU A 277 -9.62 1.41 4.61
C LEU A 277 -8.31 0.98 5.26
N GLY A 278 -7.81 1.75 6.23
CA GLY A 278 -6.60 1.42 7.00
C GLY A 278 -6.73 0.13 7.81
N VAL A 279 -7.91 -0.15 8.38
CA VAL A 279 -8.20 -1.44 9.04
C VAL A 279 -8.14 -2.61 8.06
N LEU A 280 -8.78 -2.49 6.90
CA LEU A 280 -8.77 -3.53 5.86
C LEU A 280 -7.38 -3.74 5.27
N ALA A 281 -6.65 -2.65 4.99
CA ALA A 281 -5.30 -2.68 4.44
C ALA A 281 -4.29 -3.31 5.42
N LEU A 282 -4.40 -3.03 6.72
CA LEU A 282 -3.55 -3.67 7.73
C LEU A 282 -3.80 -5.18 7.83
N ASP A 283 -5.07 -5.60 7.80
CA ASP A 283 -5.42 -7.02 7.82
C ASP A 283 -4.93 -7.76 6.57
N ARG A 284 -5.10 -7.15 5.38
CA ARG A 284 -4.51 -7.64 4.13
C ARG A 284 -3.00 -7.78 4.27
N ALA A 285 -2.31 -6.75 4.77
CA ALA A 285 -0.86 -6.78 4.92
C ALA A 285 -0.36 -7.87 5.89
N LEU A 286 -1.09 -8.11 6.98
CA LEU A 286 -0.80 -9.23 7.89
C LEU A 286 -0.96 -10.57 7.17
N SER A 287 -2.04 -10.74 6.40
CA SER A 287 -2.28 -11.96 5.61
C SER A 287 -1.19 -12.19 4.56
N VAL A 288 -0.79 -11.15 3.81
CA VAL A 288 0.28 -11.25 2.80
C VAL A 288 1.60 -11.64 3.44
N ALA A 289 1.91 -11.08 4.60
CA ALA A 289 3.12 -11.43 5.35
C ALA A 289 3.06 -12.81 6.03
N GLY A 290 1.95 -13.56 5.90
CA GLY A 290 1.74 -14.83 6.61
C GLY A 290 1.72 -14.67 8.13
N ARG A 291 1.33 -13.48 8.64
CA ARG A 291 1.34 -13.15 10.06
C ARG A 291 -0.08 -13.04 10.61
N ALA A 292 -0.22 -13.38 11.88
CA ALA A 292 -1.43 -13.15 12.65
C ALA A 292 -1.11 -12.35 13.92
N LEU A 293 -2.06 -11.53 14.36
CA LEU A 293 -1.95 -10.89 15.67
C LEU A 293 -1.94 -11.94 16.80
N PRO A 294 -1.22 -11.69 17.90
CA PRO A 294 -1.27 -12.52 19.09
C PRO A 294 -2.70 -12.74 19.58
N GLY A 295 -2.98 -13.91 20.17
CA GLY A 295 -4.32 -14.28 20.63
C GLY A 295 -4.96 -13.23 21.55
N SER A 296 -4.17 -12.62 22.44
CA SER A 296 -4.62 -11.56 23.35
C SER A 296 -5.10 -10.29 22.64
N LEU A 297 -4.61 -10.01 21.43
CA LEU A 297 -5.00 -8.83 20.64
C LEU A 297 -6.06 -9.16 19.59
N ARG A 298 -6.27 -10.44 19.26
CA ARG A 298 -7.11 -10.87 18.14
C ARG A 298 -8.56 -10.41 18.29
N THR A 299 -9.14 -10.56 19.49
CA THR A 299 -10.55 -10.22 19.73
C THR A 299 -10.80 -8.72 19.57
N ALA A 300 -9.97 -7.89 20.20
CA ALA A 300 -10.07 -6.43 20.11
C ALA A 300 -9.79 -5.90 18.70
N ASN A 301 -9.09 -6.66 17.87
CA ASN A 301 -8.69 -6.27 16.52
C ASN A 301 -9.43 -7.02 15.39
N ALA A 302 -10.59 -7.60 15.69
CA ALA A 302 -11.38 -8.39 14.75
C ALA A 302 -12.23 -7.58 13.74
N ALA A 303 -12.07 -6.25 13.67
CA ALA A 303 -12.94 -5.40 12.86
C ALA A 303 -12.89 -5.72 11.36
N ALA A 304 -11.73 -6.04 10.79
CA ALA A 304 -11.63 -6.39 9.38
C ALA A 304 -12.46 -7.65 9.04
N ALA A 305 -12.40 -8.68 9.90
CA ALA A 305 -13.21 -9.90 9.74
C ALA A 305 -14.71 -9.61 9.88
N LEU A 306 -15.10 -8.75 10.83
CA LEU A 306 -16.48 -8.29 11.00
C LEU A 306 -16.97 -7.57 9.74
N MET A 307 -16.20 -6.59 9.27
CA MET A 307 -16.52 -5.82 8.07
C MET A 307 -16.76 -6.73 6.86
N ARG A 308 -15.89 -7.72 6.62
CA ARG A 308 -16.07 -8.68 5.51
C ARG A 308 -17.29 -9.56 5.67
N ARG A 309 -17.59 -10.04 6.89
CA ARG A 309 -18.81 -10.83 7.16
C ARG A 309 -20.08 -10.06 6.83
N HIS A 310 -20.07 -8.74 7.05
CA HIS A 310 -21.18 -7.83 6.73
C HIS A 310 -21.09 -7.25 5.30
N GLY A 311 -20.29 -7.87 4.43
CA GLY A 311 -20.25 -7.53 3.00
C GLY A 311 -19.38 -6.31 2.64
N ILE A 312 -18.68 -5.70 3.59
CA ILE A 312 -17.78 -4.58 3.30
C ILE A 312 -16.53 -5.10 2.59
N ARG A 313 -16.37 -4.73 1.32
CA ARG A 313 -15.19 -5.03 0.50
C ARG A 313 -14.35 -3.78 0.27
N GLN A 314 -13.04 -3.97 0.14
CA GLN A 314 -12.09 -2.86 0.04
C GLN A 314 -12.24 -2.09 -1.28
N ASP A 315 -12.39 -2.77 -2.41
CA ASP A 315 -12.63 -2.20 -3.74
C ASP A 315 -13.88 -1.31 -3.80
N SER A 316 -14.96 -1.78 -3.18
CA SER A 316 -16.24 -1.08 -3.10
C SER A 316 -16.09 0.18 -2.24
N LEU A 317 -15.43 0.05 -1.08
CA LEU A 317 -15.17 1.18 -0.19
C LEU A 317 -14.27 2.24 -0.82
N VAL A 318 -13.21 1.84 -1.53
CA VAL A 318 -12.33 2.76 -2.29
C VAL A 318 -13.14 3.48 -3.37
N SER A 319 -13.96 2.75 -4.13
CA SER A 319 -14.77 3.33 -5.21
C SER A 319 -15.78 4.35 -4.67
N SER A 320 -16.47 4.02 -3.57
CA SER A 320 -17.40 4.95 -2.92
C SER A 320 -16.69 6.13 -2.27
N ALA A 321 -15.50 5.93 -1.69
CA ALA A 321 -14.74 7.00 -1.04
C ALA A 321 -14.14 7.98 -2.06
N SER A 322 -13.74 7.51 -3.23
CA SER A 322 -13.26 8.35 -4.34
C SER A 322 -14.36 9.20 -4.96
N ALA A 323 -15.64 8.84 -4.78
CA ALA A 323 -16.77 9.64 -5.22
C ALA A 323 -17.09 10.82 -4.29
N ILE A 324 -16.47 10.88 -3.09
CA ILE A 324 -16.66 12.00 -2.17
C ILE A 324 -15.77 13.17 -2.61
N PRO A 325 -16.34 14.37 -2.84
CA PRO A 325 -15.56 15.57 -3.07
C PRO A 325 -14.65 15.86 -1.87
N SER A 326 -13.34 15.89 -2.09
CA SER A 326 -12.42 16.33 -1.05
C SER A 326 -12.61 17.84 -0.85
N PRO A 327 -12.78 18.34 0.40
CA PRO A 327 -12.84 19.77 0.64
C PRO A 327 -11.53 20.40 0.13
N ALA A 328 -11.66 21.52 -0.59
CA ALA A 328 -10.50 22.29 -1.03
C ALA A 328 -9.67 22.67 0.20
N VAL A 329 -8.35 22.53 0.11
CA VAL A 329 -7.43 22.99 1.16
C VAL A 329 -7.65 24.50 1.29
N PRO A 330 -8.03 25.03 2.48
CA PRO A 330 -8.09 26.46 2.65
C PRO A 330 -6.67 27.01 2.48
N ASP A 331 -6.49 27.95 1.55
CA ASP A 331 -5.27 28.74 1.38
C ASP A 331 -5.01 29.53 2.67
N GLY A 332 -4.32 28.90 3.62
CA GLY A 332 -4.02 29.46 4.92
C GLY A 332 -2.53 29.79 5.05
N ASP A 333 -2.22 31.07 5.17
CA ASP A 333 -0.90 31.72 5.36
C ASP A 333 -0.12 31.33 6.64
N GLY A 334 -0.33 30.12 7.18
CA GLY A 334 0.46 29.60 8.29
C GLY A 334 1.48 28.61 7.78
N VAL A 335 2.77 28.97 7.83
CA VAL A 335 3.97 28.13 7.59
C VAL A 335 3.62 26.65 7.56
N SER A 336 3.20 26.18 6.38
CA SER A 336 2.65 24.85 6.23
C SER A 336 3.85 23.92 6.19
N ASP A 337 4.02 23.19 7.29
CA ASP A 337 5.05 22.17 7.49
C ASP A 337 4.87 21.05 6.45
N GLY A 338 5.39 21.34 5.25
CA GLY A 338 5.61 20.52 4.07
C GLY A 338 4.59 19.43 3.80
N ASN A 339 3.57 19.74 2.99
CA ASN A 339 2.84 18.84 2.07
C ASN A 339 2.57 17.40 2.56
N SER A 340 2.35 17.22 3.85
CA SER A 340 2.27 15.91 4.48
C SER A 340 0.82 15.60 4.76
N VAL A 341 0.28 14.58 4.07
CA VAL A 341 -1.05 14.05 4.37
C VAL A 341 -1.08 13.61 5.83
N ARG A 342 -1.97 14.22 6.60
CA ARG A 342 -2.18 13.98 8.03
C ARG A 342 -3.63 13.54 8.24
N LEU A 343 -3.90 12.94 9.41
CA LEU A 343 -5.28 12.68 9.83
C LEU A 343 -6.06 14.00 9.94
N SER A 344 -7.26 14.03 9.39
CA SER A 344 -8.20 15.14 9.54
C SER A 344 -8.62 15.32 11.00
N ALA A 345 -9.20 16.48 11.32
CA ALA A 345 -9.71 16.72 12.67
C ALA A 345 -10.83 15.71 13.02
N ALA A 346 -11.69 15.36 12.07
CA ALA A 346 -12.73 14.36 12.24
C ALA A 346 -12.14 12.97 12.52
N ALA A 347 -11.15 12.52 11.72
CA ALA A 347 -10.47 11.26 11.95
C ALA A 347 -9.79 11.19 13.34
N LYS A 348 -9.14 12.28 13.77
CA LYS A 348 -8.53 12.37 15.12
C LYS A 348 -9.57 12.30 16.24
N ARG A 349 -10.73 12.96 16.09
CA ARG A 349 -11.83 12.88 17.06
C ARG A 349 -12.35 11.45 17.20
N ILE A 350 -12.55 10.76 16.08
CA ILE A 350 -13.02 9.36 16.08
C ILE A 350 -12.02 8.45 16.79
N MET A 351 -10.72 8.61 16.53
CA MET A 351 -9.69 7.86 17.26
C MET A 351 -9.69 8.18 18.77
N ALA A 352 -10.01 9.42 19.16
CA ALA A 352 -10.14 9.80 20.56
C ALA A 352 -11.38 9.15 21.21
N VAL A 353 -12.53 9.12 20.51
CA VAL A 353 -13.75 8.44 20.96
C VAL A 353 -13.50 6.94 21.13
N ALA A 354 -12.80 6.30 20.19
CA ALA A 354 -12.42 4.90 20.31
C ALA A 354 -11.56 4.61 21.55
N ARG A 355 -10.63 5.53 21.90
CA ARG A 355 -9.80 5.42 23.11
C ARG A 355 -10.62 5.61 24.38
N LEU A 356 -11.54 6.57 24.38
CA LEU A 356 -12.44 6.82 25.51
C LEU A 356 -13.34 5.61 25.74
N SER A 357 -13.99 5.11 24.70
CA SER A 357 -14.85 3.92 24.75
C SER A 357 -14.09 2.70 25.27
N ALA A 358 -12.87 2.44 24.78
CA ALA A 358 -12.05 1.35 25.31
C ALA A 358 -11.75 1.50 26.81
N ALA A 359 -11.47 2.73 27.28
CA ALA A 359 -11.21 3.00 28.69
C ALA A 359 -12.47 2.86 29.57
N GLU A 360 -13.62 3.33 29.11
CA GLU A 360 -14.91 3.20 29.80
C GLU A 360 -15.33 1.74 29.98
N HIS A 361 -15.03 0.89 28.98
CA HIS A 361 -15.30 -0.55 29.05
C HIS A 361 -14.18 -1.35 29.72
N GLY A 362 -13.14 -0.70 30.26
CA GLY A 362 -12.03 -1.39 30.93
C GLY A 362 -11.18 -2.27 30.01
N SER A 363 -11.21 -2.02 28.69
CA SER A 363 -10.44 -2.79 27.72
C SER A 363 -8.94 -2.61 27.96
N PRO A 364 -8.13 -3.69 27.96
CA PRO A 364 -6.68 -3.60 28.12
C PRO A 364 -5.98 -2.95 26.92
N THR A 365 -6.67 -2.79 25.78
CA THR A 365 -6.12 -2.14 24.59
C THR A 365 -7.18 -1.52 23.70
N VAL A 366 -6.81 -0.45 23.00
CA VAL A 366 -7.67 0.17 21.97
C VAL A 366 -7.49 -0.58 20.65
N GLY A 367 -8.37 -1.57 20.41
CA GLY A 367 -8.37 -2.34 19.18
C GLY A 367 -9.21 -1.76 18.04
N THR A 368 -9.11 -2.35 16.84
CA THR A 368 -9.87 -1.95 15.64
C THR A 368 -11.39 -2.07 15.81
N VAL A 369 -11.89 -2.90 16.73
CA VAL A 369 -13.33 -3.02 17.05
C VAL A 369 -13.86 -1.73 17.69
N HIS A 370 -13.13 -1.14 18.63
CA HIS A 370 -13.49 0.15 19.24
C HIS A 370 -13.48 1.28 18.21
N LEU A 371 -12.50 1.25 17.30
CA LEU A 371 -12.43 2.20 16.19
C LEU A 371 -13.65 2.08 15.27
N LEU A 372 -14.04 0.85 14.91
CA LEU A 372 -15.22 0.60 14.09
C LEU A 372 -16.50 1.06 14.79
N SER A 373 -16.67 0.79 16.10
CA SER A 373 -17.82 1.32 16.86
C SER A 373 -17.85 2.85 16.80
N ALA A 374 -16.75 3.52 17.13
CA ALA A 374 -16.68 4.98 17.09
C ALA A 374 -17.00 5.57 15.70
N LEU A 375 -16.57 4.90 14.63
CA LEU A 375 -16.89 5.29 13.24
C LEU A 375 -18.38 5.17 12.92
N LEU A 376 -19.05 4.15 13.45
CA LEU A 376 -20.48 3.93 13.24
C LEU A 376 -21.34 4.80 14.16
N ASP A 377 -20.86 5.16 15.35
CA ASP A 377 -21.62 5.91 16.36
C ASP A 377 -21.50 7.43 16.17
N ALA A 378 -20.41 7.91 15.55
CA ALA A 378 -20.21 9.33 15.22
C ALA A 378 -21.33 9.93 14.33
N SER A 379 -22.14 9.10 13.67
CA SER A 379 -23.31 9.57 12.91
C SER A 379 -24.54 9.89 13.77
N ALA A 380 -24.59 9.42 15.01
CA ALA A 380 -25.79 9.48 15.86
C ALA A 380 -25.82 10.70 16.81
N THR A 381 -24.67 11.30 17.10
CA THR A 381 -24.51 12.29 18.19
C THR A 381 -24.26 13.72 17.73
N ASP A 382 -23.89 13.97 16.46
CA ASP A 382 -23.67 15.32 15.95
C ASP A 382 -24.90 15.85 15.20
N ALA A 383 -25.52 16.91 15.74
CA ALA A 383 -26.52 17.71 15.02
C ALA A 383 -25.89 18.59 13.93
N ASP A 384 -24.57 18.79 13.94
CA ASP A 384 -23.75 19.44 12.90
C ASP A 384 -23.13 18.39 11.95
N ALA A 385 -23.99 17.52 11.43
CA ALA A 385 -23.68 16.22 10.80
C ALA A 385 -23.06 16.29 9.39
N GLY A 386 -21.82 16.76 9.24
CA GLY A 386 -21.06 16.60 7.99
C GLY A 386 -20.39 15.22 7.85
N ASP A 387 -19.58 14.84 8.84
CA ASP A 387 -18.49 13.88 8.59
C ASP A 387 -18.76 12.46 9.10
N GLY A 388 -19.39 12.29 10.28
CA GLY A 388 -19.74 10.97 10.84
C GLY A 388 -20.88 10.27 10.09
N ALA A 389 -21.88 11.05 9.64
CA ALA A 389 -22.95 10.57 8.77
C ALA A 389 -22.44 10.08 7.41
N THR A 390 -21.28 10.57 6.96
CA THR A 390 -20.71 10.20 5.67
C THR A 390 -20.25 8.75 5.63
N VAL A 391 -19.65 8.22 6.70
CA VAL A 391 -19.24 6.80 6.75
C VAL A 391 -20.45 5.88 6.68
N VAL A 392 -21.48 6.14 7.49
CA VAL A 392 -22.70 5.31 7.48
C VAL A 392 -23.44 5.40 6.16
N ARG A 393 -23.53 6.59 5.56
CA ARG A 393 -24.11 6.80 4.23
C ARG A 393 -23.35 6.04 3.14
N LEU A 394 -22.02 6.04 3.18
CA LEU A 394 -21.19 5.28 2.25
C LEU A 394 -21.43 3.77 2.39
N LEU A 395 -21.44 3.26 3.62
CA LEU A 395 -21.69 1.84 3.88
C LEU A 395 -23.10 1.44 3.42
N ALA A 396 -24.12 2.28 3.70
CA ALA A 396 -25.48 2.05 3.23
C ALA A 396 -25.60 2.09 1.69
N ALA A 397 -24.89 3.00 1.02
CA ALA A 397 -24.82 3.05 -0.44
C ALA A 397 -24.18 1.78 -1.02
N GLY A 398 -23.21 1.20 -0.30
CA GLY A 398 -22.63 -0.11 -0.58
C GLY A 398 -23.49 -1.31 -0.17
N GLN A 399 -24.77 -1.10 0.19
CA GLN A 399 -25.73 -2.14 0.64
C GLN A 399 -25.28 -2.93 1.87
N VAL A 400 -24.46 -2.32 2.73
CA VAL A 400 -24.02 -2.92 3.99
C VAL A 400 -25.13 -2.80 5.02
N ASP A 401 -25.46 -3.89 5.71
CA ASP A 401 -26.38 -3.86 6.85
C ASP A 401 -25.67 -3.26 8.09
N VAL A 402 -25.68 -1.93 8.15
CA VAL A 402 -25.05 -1.19 9.25
C VAL A 402 -25.73 -1.49 10.60
N ALA A 403 -27.02 -1.81 10.60
CA ALA A 403 -27.75 -2.13 11.83
C ALA A 403 -27.30 -3.48 12.40
N ALA A 404 -27.18 -4.50 11.56
CA ALA A 404 -26.65 -5.80 11.95
C ALA A 404 -25.19 -5.70 12.40
N LEU A 405 -24.37 -4.91 11.71
CA LEU A 405 -22.98 -4.68 12.10
C LEU A 405 -22.88 -4.02 13.49
N ARG A 406 -23.69 -2.99 13.75
CA ARG A 406 -23.76 -2.35 15.08
C ARG A 406 -24.22 -3.34 16.15
N ALA A 407 -25.25 -4.13 15.88
CA ALA A 407 -25.75 -5.12 16.83
C ALA A 407 -24.68 -6.15 17.20
N GLU A 408 -23.92 -6.67 16.23
CA GLU A 408 -22.83 -7.61 16.50
C GLU A 408 -21.68 -6.96 17.30
N LEU A 409 -21.40 -5.67 17.08
CA LEU A 409 -20.43 -4.93 17.88
C LEU A 409 -20.89 -4.75 19.33
N SER A 410 -22.16 -4.42 19.56
CA SER A 410 -22.74 -4.28 20.91
C SER A 410 -22.77 -5.61 21.69
N LEU A 411 -22.84 -6.74 20.99
CA LEU A 411 -22.80 -8.08 21.59
C LEU A 411 -21.38 -8.52 22.03
N ARG A 412 -20.35 -7.74 21.69
CA ARG A 412 -18.97 -8.00 22.11
C ARG A 412 -18.63 -7.05 23.26
N PRO A 413 -18.90 -7.43 24.52
CA PRO A 413 -18.37 -6.68 25.64
C PRO A 413 -16.84 -6.70 25.54
N ALA A 414 -16.21 -5.59 25.92
CA ALA A 414 -14.76 -5.47 26.01
C ALA A 414 -14.17 -6.67 26.75
N VAL A 415 -13.25 -7.37 26.08
CA VAL A 415 -12.37 -8.39 26.68
C VAL A 415 -11.12 -7.70 27.14
#